data_AF-A0A4R9VFL7-F1
#
_entry.id   AF-A0A4R9VFL7-F1
#
_cell.length_a   1.000
_cell.length_b   1.000
_cell.length_c   1.000
_cell.angle_alpha   90.00
_cell.angle_beta   90.00
_cell.angle_gamma   90.00
#
_symmetry.space_group_name_H-M   'P 1'
#
loop_
_entity.id
_entity.type
_entity.pdbx_description
1 polymer ?
#
loop_
_entity_poly.entity_id
_entity_poly.type
_entity_poly.pdbx_seq_one_letter_code
_entity_poly.pdbx_strand_id
1 'polypeptide(L)'
;NVDEQTAFKAKYNEKLPCTGEEIDAMDWNTFEHVGEFFQRKKGDKLAGQVLDDDFYGIAYQAGKGYDFSTSSVHTFVWQHGGGIWDETKAPTGHAEGVVNSPKSIEGMEH
;
A
#
# COMPACT_ATOMS: atom_id res chain seq x y z
N ASN A 1 -10.07 -6.48 -17.41
CA ASN A 1 -11.52 -6.41 -17.70
C ASN A 1 -11.80 -5.02 -18.25
N VAL A 2 -12.45 -4.89 -19.43
CA VAL A 2 -12.69 -3.60 -20.09
C VAL A 2 -13.71 -2.74 -19.34
N ASP A 3 -14.69 -3.38 -18.69
CA ASP A 3 -15.72 -2.68 -17.93
C ASP A 3 -15.11 -2.01 -16.69
N GLU A 4 -14.26 -2.75 -15.96
CA GLU A 4 -13.56 -2.22 -14.78
C GLU A 4 -12.61 -1.07 -15.16
N GLN A 5 -11.90 -1.18 -16.30
CA GLN A 5 -11.08 -0.09 -16.82
C GLN A 5 -11.89 1.18 -17.10
N THR A 6 -13.05 1.01 -17.73
CA THR A 6 -13.93 2.12 -18.08
C THR A 6 -14.54 2.76 -16.83
N ALA A 7 -14.96 1.94 -15.86
CA ALA A 7 -15.50 2.40 -14.59
C ALA A 7 -14.45 3.13 -13.74
N PHE A 8 -13.22 2.59 -13.66
CA PHE A 8 -12.11 3.23 -12.96
C PHE A 8 -11.79 4.59 -13.56
N LYS A 9 -11.64 4.65 -14.90
CA LYS A 9 -11.39 5.90 -15.62
C LYS A 9 -12.52 6.91 -15.46
N ALA A 10 -13.77 6.47 -15.42
CA ALA A 10 -14.90 7.35 -15.19
C ALA A 10 -14.90 7.94 -13.77
N LYS A 11 -14.42 7.19 -12.76
CA LYS A 11 -14.41 7.63 -11.35
C LYS A 11 -13.22 8.54 -11.02
N TYR A 12 -12.02 8.15 -11.43
CA TYR A 12 -10.78 8.84 -11.04
C TYR A 12 -10.14 9.65 -12.16
N ASN A 13 -10.67 9.58 -13.39
CA ASN A 13 -10.06 10.17 -14.59
C ASN A 13 -8.63 9.66 -14.86
N GLU A 14 -8.35 8.43 -14.42
CA GLU A 14 -7.04 7.78 -14.48
C GLU A 14 -7.15 6.42 -15.18
N LYS A 15 -6.03 5.87 -15.62
CA LYS A 15 -5.98 4.51 -16.15
C LYS A 15 -5.73 3.55 -14.99
N LEU A 16 -6.54 2.50 -14.85
CA LEU A 16 -6.28 1.45 -13.88
C LEU A 16 -4.97 0.71 -14.27
N PRO A 17 -3.94 0.62 -13.41
CA PRO A 17 -2.73 -0.13 -13.73
C PRO A 17 -3.05 -1.62 -13.95
N CYS A 18 -2.56 -2.21 -15.03
CA CYS A 18 -2.82 -3.60 -15.39
C CYS A 18 -1.57 -4.38 -15.83
N THR A 19 -0.45 -3.70 -16.12
CA THR A 19 0.84 -4.33 -16.41
C THR A 19 1.81 -4.17 -15.25
N GLY A 20 2.88 -4.99 -15.21
CA GLY A 20 3.92 -4.85 -14.20
C GLY A 20 4.56 -3.46 -14.20
N GLU A 21 4.91 -2.94 -15.38
CA GLU A 21 5.49 -1.60 -15.54
C GLU A 21 4.55 -0.48 -15.06
N GLU A 22 3.24 -0.63 -15.25
CA GLU A 22 2.24 0.35 -14.77
C GLU A 22 2.08 0.30 -13.25
N ILE A 23 2.19 -0.89 -12.66
CA ILE A 23 2.15 -1.08 -11.21
C ILE A 23 3.43 -0.53 -10.57
N ASP A 24 4.59 -0.75 -11.20
CA ASP A 24 5.88 -0.22 -10.73
C ASP A 24 5.92 1.32 -10.78
N ALA A 25 5.20 1.93 -11.73
CA ALA A 25 5.08 3.38 -11.87
C ALA A 25 3.95 3.99 -11.02
N MET A 26 3.18 3.17 -10.31
CA MET A 26 2.03 3.60 -9.52
C MET A 26 2.50 4.37 -8.28
N ASP A 27 1.89 5.54 -8.04
CA ASP A 27 2.10 6.30 -6.79
C ASP A 27 1.07 5.92 -5.72
N TRP A 28 1.26 6.46 -4.50
CA TRP A 28 0.36 6.17 -3.37
C TRP A 28 -1.08 6.67 -3.59
N ASN A 29 -1.28 7.77 -4.33
CA ASN A 29 -2.62 8.25 -4.67
C ASN A 29 -3.36 7.24 -5.56
N THR A 30 -2.68 6.76 -6.61
CA THR A 30 -3.25 5.75 -7.51
C THR A 30 -3.49 4.44 -6.75
N PHE A 31 -2.60 4.06 -5.83
CA PHE A 31 -2.79 2.90 -4.97
C PHE A 31 -4.05 3.03 -4.08
N GLU A 32 -4.28 4.20 -3.47
CA GLU A 32 -5.49 4.49 -2.71
C GLU A 32 -6.74 4.37 -3.60
N HIS A 33 -6.72 4.98 -4.79
CA HIS A 33 -7.81 4.90 -5.76
C HIS A 33 -8.11 3.45 -6.16
N VAL A 34 -7.09 2.63 -6.38
CA VAL A 34 -7.24 1.19 -6.68
C VAL A 34 -7.92 0.46 -5.53
N GLY A 35 -7.49 0.72 -4.28
CA GLY A 35 -8.08 0.12 -3.10
C GLY A 35 -9.55 0.50 -2.91
N GLU A 36 -9.86 1.78 -3.00
CA GLU A 36 -11.24 2.26 -2.88
C GLU A 36 -12.10 1.74 -4.06
N PHE A 37 -11.53 1.69 -5.28
CA PHE A 37 -12.23 1.20 -6.45
C PHE A 37 -12.66 -0.25 -6.32
N PHE A 38 -11.82 -1.12 -5.76
CA PHE A 38 -12.11 -2.56 -5.69
C PHE A 38 -12.91 -2.97 -4.44
N GLN A 39 -13.08 -2.08 -3.46
CA GLN A 39 -13.90 -2.38 -2.29
C GLN A 39 -15.35 -2.70 -2.68
N ARG A 40 -15.83 -3.89 -2.33
CA ARG A 40 -17.21 -4.34 -2.59
C ARG A 40 -17.79 -5.06 -1.38
N LYS A 41 -19.11 -5.06 -1.27
CA LYS A 41 -19.85 -5.87 -0.31
C LYS A 41 -20.29 -7.19 -0.93
N LYS A 42 -20.54 -8.18 -0.08
CA LYS A 42 -21.22 -9.41 -0.47
C LYS A 42 -22.49 -9.09 -1.26
N GLY A 43 -22.68 -9.76 -2.39
CA GLY A 43 -23.80 -9.53 -3.30
C GLY A 43 -23.56 -8.45 -4.37
N ASP A 44 -22.51 -7.64 -4.25
CA ASP A 44 -22.11 -6.73 -5.32
C ASP A 44 -21.52 -7.51 -6.50
N LYS A 45 -21.51 -6.88 -7.67
CA LYS A 45 -20.89 -7.42 -8.87
C LYS A 45 -19.44 -6.93 -8.99
N LEU A 46 -18.51 -7.85 -9.20
CA LEU A 46 -17.11 -7.56 -9.51
C LEU A 46 -16.65 -8.48 -10.64
N ALA A 47 -16.02 -7.91 -11.67
CA ALA A 47 -15.51 -8.65 -12.82
C ALA A 47 -16.52 -9.62 -13.48
N GLY A 48 -17.82 -9.28 -13.45
CA GLY A 48 -18.88 -10.12 -14.02
C GLY A 48 -19.56 -11.07 -13.05
N GLN A 49 -19.02 -11.27 -11.85
CA GLN A 49 -19.51 -12.24 -10.85
C GLN A 49 -20.18 -11.53 -9.67
N VAL A 50 -21.22 -12.15 -9.12
CA VAL A 50 -21.82 -11.72 -7.84
C VAL A 50 -20.97 -12.30 -6.72
N LEU A 51 -20.54 -11.46 -5.80
CA LEU A 51 -19.63 -11.86 -4.72
C LEU A 51 -20.35 -12.61 -3.61
N ASP A 52 -19.75 -13.73 -3.18
CA ASP A 52 -20.25 -14.52 -2.05
C ASP A 52 -19.82 -13.97 -0.68
N ASP A 53 -18.82 -13.08 -0.64
CA ASP A 53 -18.31 -12.39 0.55
C ASP A 53 -17.89 -10.95 0.21
N ASP A 54 -17.59 -10.14 1.23
CA ASP A 54 -17.02 -8.81 1.05
C ASP A 54 -15.65 -8.91 0.35
N PHE A 55 -15.39 -8.02 -0.60
CA PHE A 55 -14.10 -7.89 -1.27
C PHE A 55 -13.40 -6.64 -0.77
N TYR A 56 -12.24 -6.81 -0.16
CA TYR A 56 -11.42 -5.71 0.33
C TYR A 56 -10.41 -5.31 -0.73
N GLY A 57 -10.41 -4.04 -1.13
CA GLY A 57 -9.56 -3.58 -2.25
C GLY A 57 -8.07 -3.53 -1.94
N ILE A 58 -7.70 -3.43 -0.66
CA ILE A 58 -6.33 -3.57 -0.16
C ILE A 58 -6.36 -4.54 1.03
N ALA A 59 -5.39 -5.45 1.10
CA ALA A 59 -5.19 -6.34 2.24
C ALA A 59 -3.72 -6.33 2.66
N TYR A 60 -3.48 -6.16 3.96
CA TYR A 60 -2.16 -6.21 4.57
C TYR A 60 -2.07 -7.31 5.62
N GLN A 61 -0.86 -7.83 5.81
CA GLN A 61 -0.59 -8.78 6.88
C GLN A 61 -0.47 -8.03 8.21
N ALA A 62 -1.45 -8.23 9.10
CA ALA A 62 -1.46 -7.63 10.45
C ALA A 62 -1.21 -8.67 11.57
N GLY A 63 -0.59 -9.81 11.23
CA GLY A 63 -0.32 -10.88 12.20
C GLY A 63 0.63 -10.42 13.31
N LYS A 64 0.27 -10.69 14.57
CA LYS A 64 1.14 -10.43 15.74
C LYS A 64 2.30 -11.42 15.88
N GLY A 65 2.19 -12.58 15.24
CA GLY A 65 3.24 -13.59 15.26
C GLY A 65 4.35 -13.21 14.31
N TYR A 66 5.60 -13.48 14.70
CA TYR A 66 6.77 -13.21 13.86
C TYR A 66 6.82 -11.76 13.34
N ASP A 67 7.55 -11.55 12.26
CA ASP A 67 7.80 -10.24 11.66
C ASP A 67 6.67 -9.82 10.69
N PHE A 68 5.46 -10.41 10.77
CA PHE A 68 4.41 -10.19 9.77
C PHE A 68 3.93 -8.73 9.75
N SER A 69 3.61 -8.16 10.91
CA SER A 69 3.22 -6.74 10.97
C SER A 69 4.42 -5.80 10.80
N THR A 70 5.59 -6.16 11.33
CA THR A 70 6.78 -5.30 11.29
C THR A 70 7.37 -5.20 9.88
N SER A 71 7.38 -6.28 9.11
CA SER A 71 7.88 -6.28 7.72
C SER A 71 7.08 -5.34 6.84
N SER A 72 5.75 -5.35 6.95
CA SER A 72 4.89 -4.41 6.22
C SER A 72 5.13 -2.96 6.65
N VAL A 73 5.24 -2.70 7.96
CA VAL A 73 5.48 -1.35 8.50
C VAL A 73 6.84 -0.79 8.09
N HIS A 74 7.89 -1.62 8.09
CA HIS A 74 9.23 -1.18 7.68
C HIS A 74 9.29 -0.73 6.22
N THR A 75 8.50 -1.34 5.33
CA THR A 75 8.45 -0.92 3.92
C THR A 75 8.02 0.54 3.79
N PHE A 76 6.99 0.96 4.54
CA PHE A 76 6.55 2.36 4.55
C PHE A 76 7.63 3.31 5.06
N VAL A 77 8.29 2.94 6.17
CA VAL A 77 9.39 3.73 6.74
C VAL A 77 10.52 3.92 5.73
N TRP A 78 10.97 2.85 5.08
CA TRP A 78 12.11 2.90 4.17
C TRP A 78 11.80 3.59 2.84
N GLN A 79 10.61 3.41 2.28
CA GLN A 79 10.21 4.06 1.02
C GLN A 79 10.15 5.59 1.15
N HIS A 80 9.88 6.10 2.36
CA HIS A 80 9.88 7.53 2.65
C HIS A 80 11.26 8.04 3.12
N GLY A 81 12.31 7.22 2.99
CA GLY A 81 13.68 7.58 3.38
C GLY A 81 13.91 7.61 4.90
N GLY A 82 12.98 7.05 5.68
CA GLY A 82 13.17 6.78 7.10
C GLY A 82 14.06 5.56 7.32
N GLY A 83 14.54 5.42 8.56
CA GLY A 83 15.38 4.31 8.98
C GLY A 83 14.90 3.76 10.30
N ILE A 84 15.28 2.51 10.59
CA ILE A 84 15.08 1.91 11.91
C ILE A 84 16.29 2.16 12.83
N TRP A 85 17.46 2.45 12.26
CA TRP A 85 18.71 2.76 12.94
C TRP A 85 19.36 4.02 12.34
N ASP A 86 20.02 4.84 13.17
CA ASP A 86 20.88 5.93 12.70
C ASP A 86 22.28 5.40 12.36
N GLU A 87 22.59 5.31 11.07
CA GLU A 87 23.89 4.85 10.57
C GLU A 87 24.87 5.99 10.26
N THR A 88 24.50 7.26 10.47
CA THR A 88 25.32 8.43 10.07
C THR A 88 26.68 8.48 10.75
N LYS A 89 26.83 7.78 11.87
CA LYS A 89 28.07 7.70 12.65
C LYS A 89 28.82 6.38 12.46
N ALA A 90 28.41 5.51 11.53
CA ALA A 90 29.12 4.26 11.28
C ALA A 90 30.61 4.51 10.93
N PRO A 91 31.55 3.67 11.42
CA PRO A 91 31.35 2.49 12.25
C PRO A 91 31.38 2.76 13.77
N THR A 92 31.59 4.00 14.21
CA THR A 92 31.72 4.35 15.65
C THR A 92 30.39 4.71 16.31
N GLY A 93 29.32 4.78 15.52
CA GLY A 93 27.96 5.05 15.95
C GLY A 93 27.41 3.99 16.89
N HIS A 94 26.61 4.44 17.85
CA HIS A 94 25.81 3.56 18.68
C HIS A 94 24.49 3.30 17.97
N ALA A 95 23.98 2.06 18.04
CA ALA A 95 22.69 1.70 17.46
C ALA A 95 21.57 2.41 18.24
N GLU A 96 21.09 3.53 17.73
CA GLU A 96 19.92 4.25 18.27
C GLU A 96 18.70 3.97 17.39
N GLY A 97 17.62 3.51 18.01
CA GLY A 97 16.36 3.26 17.32
C GLY A 97 15.67 4.58 16.95
N VAL A 98 15.41 4.80 15.66
CA VAL A 98 14.85 6.07 15.13
C VAL A 98 13.50 5.90 14.42
N VAL A 99 12.75 4.85 14.81
CA VAL A 99 11.41 4.50 14.28
C VAL A 99 10.39 5.65 14.40
N ASN A 100 10.57 6.57 15.34
CA ASN A 100 9.69 7.74 15.52
C ASN A 100 10.25 9.04 14.91
N SER A 101 11.22 8.95 14.00
CA SER A 101 11.74 10.11 13.27
C SER A 101 10.65 10.78 12.41
N PRO A 102 10.76 12.09 12.09
CA PRO A 102 9.77 12.78 11.26
C PRO A 102 9.47 12.07 9.93
N LYS A 103 10.50 11.49 9.29
CA LYS A 103 10.35 10.73 8.04
C LYS A 103 9.63 9.38 8.22
N SER A 104 9.84 8.71 9.35
CA SER A 104 9.13 7.48 9.66
C SER A 104 7.66 7.74 9.98
N ILE A 105 7.35 8.87 10.63
CA ILE A 105 5.97 9.31 10.87
C ILE A 105 5.27 9.65 9.55
N GLU A 106 5.92 10.42 8.66
CA GLU A 106 5.40 10.75 7.32
C GLU A 106 4.99 9.49 6.55
N GLY A 107 5.82 8.43 6.58
CA GLY A 107 5.48 7.17 5.91
C GLY A 107 4.28 6.42 6.49
N MET A 108 3.87 6.71 7.74
CA MET A 108 2.71 6.08 8.39
C MET A 108 1.39 6.85 8.16
N GLU A 109 1.46 8.06 7.60
CA GLU A 109 0.30 8.94 7.34
C GLU A 109 -0.19 8.85 5.87
N HIS A 110 0.46 8.03 5.05
CA HIS A 110 0.09 7.71 3.67
C HIS A 110 -0.67 6.38 3.61
#